data_AF-A0A171BHL8-F1
#
_entry.id   AF-A0A171BHL8-F1
#
_cell.length_a   1.000
_cell.length_b   1.000
_cell.length_c   1.000
_cell.angle_alpha   90.00
_cell.angle_beta   90.00
_cell.angle_gamma   90.00
#
_symmetry.space_group_name_H-M   'P 1'
#
loop_
_entity.id
_entity.type
_entity.pdbx_description
1 polymer ?
#
loop_
_entity_poly.entity_id
_entity_poly.type
_entity_poly.pdbx_seq_one_letter_code
_entity_poly.pdbx_strand_id
1 'polypeptide(L)' 'MTLTHANTRITWAIRPVLFLLLAHRQGTGLPMCAHIFKPHAIN' A
#
# COMPACT_ATOMS: atom_id res chain seq x y z
N MET A 1 17.31 -2.04 10.48
CA MET A 1 17.95 -0.72 10.65
C MET A 1 16.99 0.23 11.36
N THR A 2 17.48 1.06 12.28
CA THR A 2 16.67 1.96 13.12
C THR A 2 17.17 3.38 13.03
N LEU A 3 16.25 4.33 12.84
CA LEU A 3 16.53 5.77 12.74
C LEU A 3 15.81 6.49 13.89
N THR A 4 16.51 7.39 14.57
CA THR A 4 15.93 8.17 15.68
C THR A 4 15.97 9.65 15.32
N HIS A 5 14.85 10.36 15.46
CA HIS A 5 14.76 11.81 15.26
C HIS A 5 13.96 12.47 16.40
N ALA A 6 14.57 13.43 17.10
CA ALA A 6 14.03 14.12 18.29
C ALA A 6 13.61 13.17 19.43
N ASN A 7 12.43 12.54 19.34
CA ASN A 7 11.96 11.48 20.24
C ASN A 7 11.22 10.35 19.49
N THR A 8 11.30 10.37 18.16
CA THR A 8 10.60 9.44 17.26
C THR A 8 11.56 8.36 16.83
N ARG A 9 11.21 7.10 17.13
CA ARG A 9 11.97 5.92 16.71
C ARG A 9 11.32 5.28 15.49
N ILE A 10 11.96 5.42 14.34
CA ILE A 10 11.54 4.83 13.08
C ILE A 10 12.27 3.50 12.91
N THR A 11 11.51 2.41 12.82
CA THR A 11 12.05 1.07 12.57
C THR A 11 11.63 0.62 11.19
N TRP A 12 12.60 0.41 10.31
CA TRP A 12 12.34 -0.14 9.00
C TRP A 12 12.20 -1.66 9.10
N ALA A 13 11.04 -2.18 8.71
CA ALA A 13 10.83 -3.60 8.53
C ALA A 13 10.99 -3.94 7.04
N ILE A 14 12.08 -4.63 6.68
CA ILE A 14 12.19 -5.25 5.36
C ILE A 14 11.34 -6.52 5.42
N ARG A 15 10.09 -6.43 4.95
CA ARG A 15 9.25 -7.59 4.74
C ARG A 15 9.30 -7.94 3.26
N PRO A 16 9.74 -9.15 2.88
CA PRO A 16 9.66 -9.57 1.48
C PRO A 16 8.18 -9.56 1.07
N VAL A 17 7.85 -8.72 0.08
CA VAL A 17 6.53 -8.72 -0.54
C VAL A 17 6.56 -9.72 -1.68
N LEU A 18 5.75 -10.76 -1.57
CA LEU A 18 5.53 -11.67 -2.68
C LEU A 18 4.53 -11.03 -3.64
N PHE A 19 5.00 -10.62 -4.82
CA PHE A 19 4.13 -10.19 -5.89
C PHE A 19 3.53 -11.43 -6.56
N LEU A 20 2.30 -11.77 -6.20
CA LEU A 20 1.56 -12.81 -6.89
C LEU A 20 1.12 -12.28 -8.26
N LEU A 21 1.35 -13.08 -9.30
CA LEU A 21 0.78 -12.81 -10.61
C LEU A 21 -0.74 -12.69 -10.46
N LEU A 22 -1.30 -11.63 -11.05
CA LEU A 22 -2.73 -11.46 -11.11
C LEU A 22 -3.29 -12.59 -11.98
N ALA A 23 -3.77 -13.68 -11.36
CA ALA A 23 -4.48 -14.74 -12.06
C ALA A 23 -5.62 -14.10 -12.85
N HIS A 24 -5.86 -14.56 -14.09
CA HIS A 24 -6.90 -14.04 -14.97
C HIS A 24 -8.23 -13.95 -14.20
N ARG A 25 -8.57 -12.76 -13.73
CA ARG A 25 -9.82 -12.51 -13.01
C ARG A 25 -10.88 -12.24 -14.07
N GLN A 26 -11.92 -13.07 -14.15
CA GLN A 26 -13.17 -12.68 -14.86
C GLN A 26 -13.89 -11.59 -14.06
N GLY A 27 -13.24 -10.44 -13.95
CA GLY A 27 -13.60 -9.34 -13.08
C GLY A 27 -12.64 -8.21 -13.35
N THR A 28 -12.81 -7.59 -14.51
CA THR A 28 -12.05 -6.41 -14.97
C THR A 28 -12.32 -5.18 -14.11
N GLY A 29 -13.30 -5.23 -13.21
CA GLY A 29 -13.64 -4.19 -12.25
C GLY A 29 -12.98 -4.39 -10.88
N LEU A 30 -12.57 -3.28 -10.27
CA LEU A 30 -12.22 -3.23 -8.86
C LEU A 30 -13.47 -3.52 -8.00
N PRO A 31 -13.31 -4.08 -6.78
CA PRO A 31 -14.45 -4.25 -5.87
C PRO A 31 -15.10 -2.89 -5.56
N MET A 32 -16.39 -2.87 -5.24
CA MET A 32 -17.12 -1.62 -4.99
C MET A 32 -16.44 -0.72 -3.94
N CYS A 33 -15.82 -1.30 -2.92
CA CYS A 33 -15.07 -0.56 -1.90
C CYS A 33 -13.91 0.29 -2.45
N ALA A 34 -13.32 -0.08 -3.59
CA ALA A 34 -12.22 0.68 -4.20
C ALA A 34 -12.67 2.06 -4.72
N HIS A 35 -13.93 2.20 -5.13
CA HIS A 35 -14.47 3.46 -5.65
C HIS A 35 -14.78 4.47 -4.54
N ILE A 36 -14.78 4.03 -3.28
CA ILE A 36 -14.95 4.88 -2.10
C ILE A 36 -13.67 5.71 -1.86
N PHE A 37 -12.52 5.23 -2.34
CA PHE A 37 -11.26 5.94 -2.21
C PHE A 37 -11.20 7.11 -3.20
N LYS A 38 -11.41 8.32 -2.71
CA LYS A 38 -11.19 9.53 -3.48
C LYS A 38 -9.70 9.83 -3.52
N PRO A 39 -9.05 9.91 -4.70
CA PRO A 39 -7.66 10.35 -4.77
C PRO A 39 -7.57 11.72 -4.11
N HIS A 40 -6.55 11.90 -3.25
CA HIS A 40 -6.29 13.20 -2.66
C HIS A 40 -5.91 14.15 -3.80
N ALA A 41 -6.77 15.14 -4.08
CA ALA A 41 -6.47 16.18 -5.04
C ALA A 41 -5.33 17.02 -4.46
N ILE A 42 -4.15 16.89 -5.04
CA ILE A 42 -3.05 17.81 -4.77
C ILE A 42 -3.42 19.10 -5.52
N ASN A 43 -3.80 20.13 -4.78
CA ASN A 43 -3.96 21.51 -5.27
C ASN A 43 -2.75 22.33 -4.85
#